data_AF-A0A842SW04-F1
#
_entry.id   AF-A0A842SW04-F1
#
_cell.length_a   1.000
_cell.length_b   1.000
_cell.length_c   1.000
_cell.angle_alpha   90.00
_cell.angle_beta   90.00
_cell.angle_gamma   90.00
#
_symmetry.space_group_name_H-M   'P 1'
#
loop_
_entity.id
_entity.type
_entity.pdbx_description
1 polymer ?
#
loop_
_entity_poly.entity_id
_entity_poly.type
_entity_poly.pdbx_seq_one_letter_code
_entity_poly.pdbx_strand_id
1 'polypeptide(L)' 'MKGQLSAEMLILIVVVLAVVAIASVQLIGTAKETSENIGKHTDRLNQLTSEAVKSPEGGFCTDDEDCEKGMGCEEYRCG' A
#
# COMPACT_ATOMS: atom_id res chain seq x y z
N MET A 1 -19.47 53.03 8.24
CA MET A 1 -19.73 52.18 7.06
C MET A 1 -20.03 50.79 7.56
N LYS A 2 -21.32 50.42 7.59
CA LYS A 2 -21.80 49.13 8.09
C LYS A 2 -21.47 48.07 7.03
N GLY A 3 -20.87 46.96 7.46
CA GLY A 3 -20.43 45.85 6.64
C GLY A 3 -21.58 45.14 5.91
N GLN A 4 -21.93 45.62 4.73
CA GLN A 4 -22.48 44.76 3.70
C GLN A 4 -21.32 43.96 3.11
N LEU A 5 -21.13 42.74 3.60
CA LEU A 5 -20.55 41.69 2.78
C LEU A 5 -21.41 41.65 1.50
N SER A 6 -20.87 42.19 0.41
CA SER A 6 -21.55 42.21 -0.89
C SER A 6 -21.95 40.77 -1.21
N ALA A 7 -23.22 40.55 -1.57
CA ALA A 7 -23.75 39.21 -1.87
C ALA A 7 -22.86 38.46 -2.89
N GLU A 8 -22.17 39.19 -3.75
CA GLU A 8 -21.16 38.71 -4.69
C GLU A 8 -20.00 37.96 -4.01
N MET A 9 -19.54 38.44 -2.85
CA MET A 9 -18.44 37.80 -2.11
C MET A 9 -18.89 36.49 -1.47
N LEU A 10 -20.13 36.42 -0.98
CA LEU A 10 -20.72 35.18 -0.46
C LEU A 10 -20.91 34.13 -1.56
N ILE A 11 -21.38 34.55 -2.73
CA ILE A 11 -21.54 33.66 -3.89
C ILE A 11 -20.17 33.12 -4.32
N LEU A 12 -19.14 33.95 -4.39
CA LEU A 12 -17.78 33.51 -4.73
C LEU A 12 -17.23 32.49 -3.71
N ILE A 13 -17.42 32.73 -2.42
CA ILE A 13 -16.98 31.80 -1.38
C ILE A 13 -17.68 30.44 -1.52
N VAL A 14 -18.99 30.41 -1.78
CA VAL A 14 -19.74 29.17 -1.97
C VAL A 14 -19.25 28.40 -3.19
N VAL A 15 -18.98 29.09 -4.30
CA VAL A 15 -18.46 28.47 -5.52
C VAL A 15 -17.08 27.87 -5.29
N VAL A 16 -16.18 28.59 -4.63
CA VAL A 16 -14.84 28.08 -4.30
C VAL A 16 -14.93 26.86 -3.40
N LEU A 17 -15.77 26.90 -2.36
CA LEU A 17 -15.98 25.76 -1.47
C LEU A 17 -16.54 24.53 -2.20
N ALA A 18 -17.46 24.72 -3.15
CA ALA A 18 -18.00 23.64 -3.96
C ALA A 18 -16.91 22.97 -4.82
N VAL A 19 -16.04 23.76 -5.45
CA VAL A 19 -14.93 23.24 -6.26
C VAL A 19 -13.93 22.47 -5.39
N VAL A 20 -13.58 22.98 -4.21
CA VAL A 20 -12.67 22.31 -3.28
C VAL A 20 -13.27 20.98 -2.78
N ALA A 21 -14.57 20.93 -2.50
CA ALA A 21 -15.25 19.71 -2.08
C ALA A 21 -15.21 18.63 -3.19
N ILE A 22 -15.44 19.01 -4.45
CA ILE A 22 -15.38 18.07 -5.58
C ILE A 22 -13.96 17.54 -5.77
N ALA A 23 -12.94 18.41 -5.69
CA ALA A 23 -11.54 18.03 -5.84
C ALA A 23 -11.08 17.06 -4.72
N SER A 24 -11.52 17.28 -3.49
CA SER A 24 -11.15 16.42 -2.35
C SER A 24 -11.77 15.02 -2.44
N VAL A 25 -12.99 14.88 -2.97
CA VAL A 25 -13.61 13.56 -3.20
C VAL A 25 -12.83 12.72 -4.22
N GLN A 26 -12.31 13.34 -5.27
CA GLN A 26 -11.50 12.63 -6.27
C GLN A 26 -10.18 12.11 -5.67
N LEU A 27 -9.52 12.92 -4.84
CA LEU A 27 -8.27 12.52 -4.17
C LEU A 27 -8.47 11.36 -3.19
N ILE A 28 -9.60 11.34 -2.45
CA ILE A 28 -9.92 10.25 -1.52
C ILE A 28 -10.19 8.94 -2.28
N GLY A 29 -10.87 9.02 -3.44
CA GLY A 29 -11.09 7.86 -4.31
C GLY A 29 -9.79 7.24 -4.82
N THR A 30 -8.89 8.07 -5.35
CA THR A 30 -7.58 7.63 -5.86
C THR A 30 -6.69 7.07 -4.75
N ALA A 31 -6.72 7.64 -3.55
CA ALA A 31 -5.96 7.14 -2.40
C ALA A 31 -6.43 5.73 -1.98
N LYS A 32 -7.74 5.46 -2.01
CA LYS A 32 -8.30 4.15 -1.67
C LYS A 32 -7.91 3.09 -2.70
N GLU A 33 -8.01 3.41 -3.98
CA GLU A 33 -7.63 2.50 -5.08
C GLU A 33 -6.12 2.22 -5.08
N THR A 34 -5.30 3.23 -4.78
CA THR A 34 -3.85 3.08 -4.63
C THR A 34 -3.50 2.22 -3.40
N SER A 35 -4.21 2.38 -2.28
CA SER A 35 -4.01 1.58 -1.07
C SER A 35 -4.34 0.11 -1.27
N GLU A 36 -5.42 -0.22 -1.97
CA GLU A 36 -5.78 -1.61 -2.27
C GLU A 36 -4.79 -2.28 -3.23
N ASN A 37 -4.27 -1.53 -4.21
CA ASN A 37 -3.26 -2.05 -5.14
C ASN A 37 -1.88 -2.21 -4.50
N ILE A 38 -1.49 -1.33 -3.56
CA ILE A 38 -0.25 -1.48 -2.80
C ILE A 38 -0.32 -2.70 -1.89
N GLY A 39 -1.43 -2.92 -1.16
CA GLY A 39 -1.58 -4.09 -0.28
C GLY A 39 -1.39 -5.40 -1.06
N LYS A 40 -2.04 -5.53 -2.22
CA LYS A 40 -1.91 -6.70 -3.10
C LYS A 40 -0.49 -6.89 -3.66
N HIS A 41 0.24 -5.82 -3.92
CA HIS A 41 1.62 -5.90 -4.41
C HIS A 41 2.61 -6.23 -3.29
N THR A 42 2.41 -5.74 -2.07
CA THR A 42 3.24 -6.06 -0.91
C THR A 42 3.12 -7.53 -0.51
N ASP A 43 1.90 -8.08 -0.45
CA ASP A 43 1.71 -9.50 -0.11
C ASP A 43 2.34 -10.42 -1.15
N ARG A 44 2.21 -10.06 -2.45
CA ARG A 44 2.81 -10.82 -3.55
C ARG A 44 4.34 -10.74 -3.54
N LEU A 45 4.91 -9.58 -3.23
CA LEU A 45 6.36 -9.42 -3.12
C LEU A 45 6.93 -10.17 -1.92
N ASN A 46 6.23 -10.15 -0.78
CA ASN A 46 6.65 -10.89 0.40
C ASN A 46 6.63 -12.40 0.15
N GLN A 47 5.60 -12.89 -0.55
CA GLN A 47 5.50 -14.30 -0.93
C GLN A 47 6.60 -14.71 -1.93
N LEU A 48 6.83 -13.92 -2.98
CA LEU A 48 7.90 -14.20 -3.96
C LEU A 48 9.30 -14.08 -3.36
N THR A 49 9.52 -13.16 -2.43
CA THR A 49 10.82 -13.02 -1.74
C THR A 49 11.03 -14.17 -0.77
N SER A 50 10.00 -14.56 -0.01
CA SER A 50 10.06 -15.72 0.89
C SER A 50 10.27 -17.03 0.14
N GLU A 51 9.73 -17.17 -1.08
CA GLU A 51 10.00 -18.33 -1.94
C GLU A 51 11.36 -18.27 -2.65
N ALA A 52 11.87 -17.09 -2.99
CA ALA A 52 13.15 -16.92 -3.68
C ALA A 52 14.38 -16.93 -2.75
N VAL A 53 14.20 -16.68 -1.45
CA VAL A 53 15.28 -16.67 -0.44
C VAL A 53 15.53 -18.07 0.13
N LYS A 54 14.66 -19.04 -0.16
CA LYS A 54 14.83 -20.41 0.30
C LYS A 54 16.09 -21.06 -0.29
N SER A 55 16.90 -21.65 0.57
CA SER A 55 18.09 -22.41 0.23
C SER A 55 17.70 -23.71 -0.49
N PRO A 56 18.37 -24.05 -1.60
CA PRO A 56 18.21 -25.33 -2.27
C PRO A 56 18.83 -26.48 -1.47
N GLU A 57 18.61 -27.71 -1.91
CA GLU A 57 19.21 -28.92 -1.32
C GLU A 57 20.73 -28.77 -1.12
N GLY A 58 21.20 -29.07 0.10
CA GLY A 58 22.58 -28.91 0.55
C GLY A 58 22.99 -27.46 0.87
N GLY A 59 22.11 -26.48 0.64
CA GLY A 59 22.28 -25.08 1.01
C GLY A 59 22.22 -24.85 2.52
N PHE A 60 22.84 -23.78 3.00
CA PHE A 60 22.84 -23.46 4.43
C PHE A 60 21.46 -23.00 4.88
N CYS A 61 21.02 -23.48 6.04
CA CYS A 61 19.77 -23.10 6.67
C CYS A 61 19.94 -22.97 8.18
N THR A 62 19.06 -22.21 8.81
CA THR A 62 18.96 -22.13 10.28
C THR A 62 17.69 -22.81 10.76
N ASP A 63 16.59 -22.67 10.01
CA ASP A 63 15.29 -23.27 10.27
C ASP A 63 14.72 -23.95 9.02
N ASP A 64 13.77 -24.89 9.18
CA ASP A 64 13.13 -25.61 8.05
C ASP A 64 12.47 -24.64 7.04
N GLU A 65 12.03 -23.47 7.50
CA GLU A 65 11.41 -22.44 6.65
C GLU A 65 12.41 -21.79 5.69
N ASP A 66 13.72 -21.87 5.98
CA ASP A 66 14.78 -21.42 5.09
C ASP A 66 14.96 -22.37 3.91
N CYS A 67 14.44 -23.58 3.97
CA CYS A 67 14.60 -24.59 2.92
C CYS A 67 13.47 -24.57 1.90
N GLU A 68 13.77 -25.01 0.68
CA GLU A 68 12.77 -25.25 -0.36
C GLU A 68 11.67 -26.20 0.12
N LYS A 69 10.47 -26.08 -0.47
CA LYS A 69 9.29 -26.84 -0.03
C LYS A 69 9.56 -28.34 -0.07
N GLY A 70 9.38 -29.00 1.07
CA GLY A 70 9.53 -30.46 1.20
C GLY A 70 10.89 -30.92 1.72
N MET A 71 11.78 -30.00 2.07
CA MET A 71 13.06 -30.27 2.72
C MET A 71 13.03 -29.77 4.17
N GLY A 72 13.80 -30.43 5.05
CA GLY A 72 14.06 -29.97 6.40
C GLY A 72 15.43 -29.32 6.50
N CYS A 73 15.67 -28.61 7.59
CA CYS A 73 16.99 -28.10 7.95
C CYS A 73 17.68 -29.10 8.88
N GLU A 74 18.48 -30.01 8.31
CA GLU A 74 19.25 -31.00 9.04
C GLU A 74 20.74 -30.58 9.10
N GLU A 75 21.31 -30.52 10.30
CA GLU A 75 22.72 -30.13 10.51
C GLU A 75 23.10 -28.80 9.82
N TYR A 76 22.20 -27.81 9.84
CA TYR A 76 22.34 -26.51 9.16
C TYR A 76 22.39 -26.60 7.63
N ARG A 77 21.89 -27.69 7.04
CA ARG A 77 21.74 -27.86 5.60
C ARG A 77 20.35 -28.32 5.22
N CYS A 78 19.85 -27.82 4.10
CA CYS A 78 18.59 -28.29 3.54
C CYS A 78 18.73 -29.70 3.00
N GLY A 79 17.88 -30.64 3.43
CA GLY A 79 17.93 -32.06 3.07
C GLY A 79 16.60 -32.77 3.24
#